data_AF-A0A6J4QQY5-F1
#
_entry.id   AF-A0A6J4QQY5-F1
#
_cell.length_a   1.000
_cell.length_b   1.000
_cell.length_c   1.000
_cell.angle_alpha   90.00
_cell.angle_beta   90.00
_cell.angle_gamma   90.00
#
_symmetry.space_group_name_H-M   'P 1'
#
loop_
_entity.id
_entity.type
_entity.pdbx_description
1 polymer ?
#
loop_
_entity_poly.entity_id
_entity_poly.type
_entity_poly.pdbx_seq_one_letter_code
_entity_poly.pdbx_strand_id
1 'polypeptide(L)'
;MDFFFREYEEKPALQSVTVGGVELKKGSRVLLWPRSGGDIMDIALKGKIAFVENIEQDYEDRIHIAVTLEDDPGRDLGGDRILGHRFFFSPEEVEPLDFEIPHE
;
A
#
# COMPACT_ATOMS: atom_id res chain seq x y z
N MET A 1 -30.30 23.99 -3.44
CA MET A 1 -30.24 22.73 -2.66
C MET A 1 -28.94 22.08 -3.07
N ASP A 2 -27.81 22.74 -2.80
CA ASP A 2 -26.54 22.50 -3.50
C ASP A 2 -25.33 22.69 -2.57
N PHE A 3 -25.48 22.33 -1.29
CA PHE A 3 -24.47 22.58 -0.24
C PHE A 3 -24.26 21.38 0.70
N PHE A 4 -24.48 20.14 0.23
CA PHE A 4 -24.41 18.95 1.10
C PHE A 4 -23.31 17.94 0.76
N PHE A 5 -22.48 18.16 -0.26
CA PHE A 5 -21.43 17.22 -0.64
C PHE A 5 -20.12 17.93 -0.99
N ARG A 6 -19.53 18.62 -0.02
CA ARG A 6 -18.15 19.08 -0.14
C ARG A 6 -17.45 19.08 1.21
N GLU A 7 -17.28 17.88 1.77
CA GLU A 7 -16.32 17.63 2.86
C GLU A 7 -16.08 16.12 3.01
N TYR A 8 -15.59 15.49 1.93
CA TYR A 8 -14.59 14.46 2.16
C TYR A 8 -13.28 15.23 2.09
N GLU A 9 -12.79 15.71 3.23
CA GLU A 9 -11.39 16.10 3.32
C GLU A 9 -10.59 14.84 2.98
N GLU A 10 -10.16 14.71 1.72
CA GLU A 10 -9.08 13.80 1.37
C GLU A 10 -7.89 14.24 2.22
N LYS A 11 -7.67 13.57 3.37
CA LYS A 11 -6.40 13.68 4.06
C LYS A 11 -5.34 13.36 2.99
N PRO A 12 -4.37 14.26 2.75
CA PRO A 12 -3.41 14.08 1.68
C PRO A 12 -2.69 12.75 1.88
N ALA A 13 -2.60 11.95 0.81
CA ALA A 13 -1.81 10.73 0.83
C ALA A 13 -0.39 11.06 1.32
N LEU A 14 0.10 10.25 2.25
CA LEU A 14 1.45 10.39 2.75
C LEU A 14 2.43 10.02 1.64
N GLN A 15 3.49 10.81 1.48
CA GLN A 15 4.47 10.57 0.43
C GLN A 15 5.39 9.38 0.77
N SER A 16 5.63 9.15 2.06
CA SER A 16 6.46 8.06 2.54
C SER A 16 6.11 7.61 3.97
N VAL A 17 6.57 6.41 4.32
CA VAL A 17 6.53 5.87 5.69
C VAL A 17 7.81 5.07 5.95
N THR A 18 8.36 5.14 7.15
CA THR A 18 9.55 4.35 7.51
C THR A 18 9.14 3.03 8.14
N VAL A 19 9.62 1.91 7.59
CA VAL A 19 9.41 0.55 8.10
C VAL A 19 10.76 -0.13 8.28
N GLY A 20 11.06 -0.64 9.47
CA GLY A 20 12.33 -1.32 9.73
C GLY A 20 13.58 -0.46 9.46
N GLY A 21 13.45 0.86 9.50
CA GLY A 21 14.54 1.81 9.17
C GLY A 21 14.70 2.10 7.66
N VAL A 22 13.85 1.55 6.80
CA VAL A 22 13.82 1.82 5.35
C VAL A 22 12.62 2.72 5.03
N GLU A 23 12.85 3.75 4.22
CA GLU A 23 11.78 4.61 3.72
C GLU A 23 11.04 3.93 2.56
N LEU A 24 9.75 3.67 2.76
CA LEU A 24 8.84 3.20 1.73
C LEU A 24 8.14 4.39 1.09
N LYS A 25 8.09 4.39 -0.24
CA LYS A 25 7.38 5.37 -1.07
C LYS A 25 6.64 4.63 -2.19
N LYS A 26 5.85 5.37 -2.97
CA LYS A 26 5.24 4.80 -4.18
C LYS A 26 6.30 4.16 -5.08
N GLY A 27 6.07 2.90 -5.47
CA GLY A 27 6.96 2.08 -6.27
C GLY A 27 7.92 1.20 -5.46
N SER A 28 8.06 1.41 -4.14
CA SER A 28 8.87 0.54 -3.28
C SER A 28 8.32 -0.90 -3.30
N ARG A 29 9.23 -1.88 -3.33
CA ARG A 29 8.90 -3.30 -3.25
C ARG A 29 8.90 -3.79 -1.81
N VAL A 30 7.88 -4.57 -1.46
CA VAL A 30 7.67 -5.10 -0.11
C VAL A 30 7.28 -6.57 -0.14
N LEU A 31 7.60 -7.29 0.93
CA LEU A 31 7.12 -8.63 1.22
C LEU A 31 5.93 -8.53 2.19
N LEU A 32 4.87 -9.28 1.92
CA LEU A 32 3.65 -9.22 2.72
C LEU A 32 3.68 -10.24 3.87
N TRP A 33 3.46 -9.75 5.09
CA TRP A 33 3.36 -10.51 6.33
C TRP A 33 2.06 -10.19 7.08
N PRO A 34 0.88 -10.57 6.52
CA PRO A 34 -0.39 -10.41 7.21
C PRO A 34 -0.37 -11.04 8.61
N ARG A 35 -1.00 -10.38 9.58
CA ARG A 35 -1.06 -10.88 10.96
C ARG A 35 -1.89 -12.16 11.10
N SER A 36 -1.61 -12.91 12.15
CA SER A 36 -2.41 -14.08 12.53
C SER A 36 -3.84 -13.65 12.89
N GLY A 37 -4.83 -14.27 12.26
CA GLY A 37 -6.25 -13.92 12.43
C GLY A 37 -6.87 -13.20 11.23
N GLY A 38 -6.08 -12.93 10.18
CA GLY A 38 -6.58 -12.50 8.88
C GLY A 38 -7.49 -13.53 8.20
N ASP A 39 -8.21 -13.09 7.18
CA ASP A 39 -9.13 -13.96 6.42
C ASP A 39 -8.39 -14.91 5.46
N ILE A 40 -9.12 -15.70 4.67
CA ILE A 40 -8.52 -16.65 3.72
C ILE A 40 -7.68 -15.92 2.67
N MET A 41 -8.04 -14.68 2.30
CA MET A 41 -7.27 -13.88 1.34
C MET A 41 -5.94 -13.45 1.95
N ASP A 42 -5.92 -13.02 3.22
CA ASP A 42 -4.67 -12.68 3.92
C ASP A 42 -3.69 -13.85 3.92
N ILE A 43 -4.18 -15.07 4.20
CA ILE A 43 -3.34 -16.28 4.15
C ILE A 43 -2.75 -16.50 2.75
N ALA A 44 -3.52 -16.23 1.69
CA ALA A 44 -3.06 -16.38 0.30
C ALA A 44 -2.04 -15.30 -0.12
N LEU A 45 -2.07 -14.14 0.53
CA LEU A 45 -1.16 -13.01 0.27
C LEU A 45 0.16 -13.11 1.03
N LYS A 46 0.21 -13.90 2.11
CA LYS A 46 1.41 -14.08 2.91
C LYS A 46 2.61 -14.57 2.10
N GLY A 47 3.73 -13.86 2.23
CA GLY A 47 4.98 -14.16 1.53
C GLY A 47 4.99 -13.75 0.05
N LYS A 48 3.92 -13.10 -0.45
CA LYS A 48 3.94 -12.51 -1.78
C LYS A 48 4.69 -11.19 -1.79
N ILE A 49 5.23 -10.87 -2.95
CA ILE A 49 5.88 -9.61 -3.23
C ILE A 49 4.84 -8.66 -3.82
N ALA A 50 4.85 -7.42 -3.33
CA ALA A 50 3.97 -6.38 -3.80
C ALA A 50 4.73 -5.06 -3.95
N PHE A 51 4.10 -4.11 -4.62
CA PHE A 51 4.62 -2.77 -4.80
C PHE A 51 3.67 -1.75 -4.20
N VAL A 52 4.23 -0.78 -3.50
CA VAL A 52 3.47 0.33 -2.91
C VAL A 52 2.89 1.19 -4.01
N GLU A 53 1.57 1.31 -4.07
CA GLU A 53 0.87 2.22 -4.99
C GLU A 53 0.51 3.54 -4.31
N ASN A 54 0.16 3.48 -3.02
CA ASN A 54 -0.21 4.66 -2.23
C ASN A 54 0.06 4.42 -0.73
N ILE A 55 0.21 5.50 0.03
CA ILE A 55 0.28 5.46 1.49
C ILE A 55 -0.77 6.44 2.01
N GLU A 56 -1.69 5.93 2.81
CA GLU A 56 -2.87 6.66 3.27
C GLU A 56 -2.88 6.72 4.79
N GLN A 57 -3.44 7.80 5.34
CA GLN A 57 -3.68 7.92 6.78
C GLN A 57 -5.16 8.12 7.01
N ASP A 58 -5.77 7.26 7.83
CA ASP A 58 -7.19 7.36 8.15
C ASP A 58 -7.48 8.45 9.21
N TYR A 59 -8.75 8.60 9.59
CA TYR A 59 -9.17 9.58 10.59
C TYR A 59 -8.71 9.24 12.02
N GLU A 60 -8.29 7.99 12.26
CA GLU A 60 -7.70 7.52 13.53
C GLU A 60 -6.16 7.57 13.52
N ASP A 61 -5.58 8.28 12.55
CA ASP A 61 -4.14 8.42 12.32
C ASP A 61 -3.40 7.12 12.02
N ARG A 62 -4.10 6.05 11.63
CA ARG A 62 -3.49 4.79 11.23
C ARG A 62 -3.01 4.85 9.78
N ILE A 63 -1.85 4.27 9.54
CA ILE A 63 -1.22 4.21 8.23
C ILE A 63 -1.69 2.96 7.50
N HIS A 64 -2.12 3.13 6.26
CA HIS A 64 -2.49 2.06 5.34
C HIS A 64 -1.62 2.14 4.10
N ILE A 65 -0.88 1.06 3.83
CA ILE A 65 -0.03 0.92 2.66
C ILE A 65 -0.83 0.17 1.62
N ALA A 66 -1.26 0.89 0.58
CA ALA A 66 -1.95 0.30 -0.56
C ALA A 66 -0.91 -0.33 -1.49
N VAL A 67 -1.08 -1.62 -1.79
CA VAL A 67 -0.14 -2.40 -2.60
C VAL A 67 -0.84 -3.12 -3.74
N THR A 68 -0.11 -3.34 -4.82
CA THR A 68 -0.48 -4.26 -5.91
C THR A 68 0.55 -5.38 -5.96
N LEU A 69 0.09 -6.63 -6.12
CA LEU A 69 1.00 -7.76 -6.24
C LEU A 69 1.92 -7.62 -7.45
N GLU A 70 3.14 -8.16 -7.34
CA GLU A 70 4.09 -8.23 -8.45
C GLU A 70 3.53 -9.01 -9.64
N ASP A 71 2.79 -10.08 -9.34
CA ASP A 71 2.16 -11.01 -10.28
C ASP A 71 0.69 -10.65 -10.61
N ASP A 72 0.22 -9.44 -10.27
CA ASP A 72 -1.15 -9.02 -10.56
C ASP A 72 -1.32 -8.74 -12.09
N PRO A 73 -2.23 -9.45 -12.78
CA PRO A 73 -2.44 -9.27 -14.22
C PRO A 73 -3.01 -7.89 -14.58
N GLY A 74 -3.61 -7.18 -13.63
CA GLY A 74 -4.12 -5.81 -13.77
C GLY A 74 -3.04 -4.73 -13.64
N ARG A 75 -1.82 -5.08 -13.18
CA ARG A 75 -0.69 -4.14 -13.06
C ARG A 75 -0.23 -3.58 -14.41
N ASP A 76 -0.23 -4.42 -15.45
CA ASP A 76 0.27 -4.06 -16.78
C ASP A 76 -0.74 -3.29 -17.65
N LEU A 77 -1.96 -3.08 -17.14
CA LEU A 77 -3.05 -2.45 -17.89
C LEU A 77 -2.96 -0.93 -18.02
N GLY A 78 -1.88 -0.29 -17.54
CA GLY A 78 -1.59 1.13 -17.81
C GLY A 78 -2.59 2.11 -17.17
N GLY A 79 -2.73 3.32 -17.74
CA GLY A 79 -3.51 4.44 -17.19
C GLY A 79 -5.01 4.19 -17.01
N ASP A 80 -5.56 3.16 -17.66
CA ASP A 80 -6.90 2.64 -17.43
C ASP A 80 -6.90 1.62 -16.26
N ARG A 81 -6.24 1.95 -15.14
CA ARG A 81 -6.18 1.17 -13.88
C ARG A 81 -7.56 1.05 -13.18
N ILE A 82 -8.62 0.87 -13.96
CA ILE A 82 -10.00 0.84 -13.48
C ILE A 82 -10.20 -0.29 -12.45
N LEU A 83 -9.33 -1.32 -12.39
CA LEU A 83 -9.46 -2.38 -11.39
C LEU A 83 -8.18 -3.25 -11.18
N GLY A 84 -7.06 -2.67 -10.78
CA GLY A 84 -5.99 -3.48 -10.15
C GLY A 84 -6.42 -3.90 -8.74
N HIS A 85 -6.17 -5.14 -8.30
CA HIS A 85 -6.49 -5.55 -6.94
C HIS A 85 -5.53 -4.85 -5.96
N ARG A 86 -5.98 -3.72 -5.41
CA ARG A 86 -5.26 -3.04 -4.34
C ARG A 86 -5.60 -3.71 -3.02
N PHE A 87 -4.56 -4.11 -2.32
CA PHE A 87 -4.64 -4.62 -0.96
C PHE A 87 -4.07 -3.58 -0.01
N PHE A 88 -4.56 -3.55 1.23
CA PHE A 88 -4.15 -2.56 2.22
C PHE A 88 -3.55 -3.30 3.40
N PHE A 89 -2.35 -2.88 3.79
CA PHE A 89 -1.62 -3.45 4.92
C PHE A 89 -1.14 -2.34 5.85
N SER A 90 -1.03 -2.66 7.13
CA SER A 90 -0.35 -1.78 8.07
C SER A 90 1.18 -1.81 7.87
N PRO A 91 1.93 -0.79 8.34
CA PRO A 91 3.40 -0.78 8.25
C PRO A 91 4.09 -1.99 8.91
N GLU A 92 3.44 -2.61 9.88
CA GLU A 92 3.91 -3.77 10.63
C GLU A 92 3.63 -5.11 9.93
N GLU A 93 2.84 -5.10 8.86
CA GLU A 93 2.49 -6.28 8.04
C GLU A 93 3.25 -6.31 6.71
N VAL A 94 4.21 -5.42 6.53
CA VAL A 94 5.07 -5.37 5.35
C VAL A 94 6.53 -5.36 5.75
N GLU A 95 7.36 -5.98 4.95
CA GLU A 95 8.81 -5.93 5.09
C GLU A 95 9.40 -5.30 3.82
N PRO A 96 10.19 -4.21 3.91
CA PRO A 96 10.88 -3.62 2.77
C PRO A 96 11.81 -4.64 2.09
N LEU A 97 11.73 -4.75 0.76
CA LEU A 97 12.64 -5.58 -0.03
C LEU A 97 13.70 -4.74 -0.75
N ASP A 98 13.35 -3.50 -1.08
CA ASP A 98 14.31 -2.55 -1.62
C ASP A 98 14.99 -1.83 -0.46
N PHE A 99 16.19 -2.28 -0.13
CA PHE A 99 17.13 -1.41 0.56
C PHE A 99 17.63 -0.44 -0.51
N GLU A 100 17.22 0.82 -0.48
CA GLU A 100 17.94 1.83 -1.27
C GLU A 100 19.40 1.79 -0.79
N ILE A 101 20.25 1.14 -1.57
CA ILE A 101 21.66 1.52 -1.62
C ILE A 101 21.60 2.92 -2.23
N PRO A 102 22.02 3.97 -1.52
CA PRO A 102 22.05 5.30 -2.08
C PRO A 102 22.84 5.22 -3.39
N HIS A 103 22.20 5.52 -4.52
CA HIS A 103 22.95 5.79 -5.74
C HIS A 103 23.66 7.13 -5.50
N GLU A 104 24.96 7.02 -5.22
CA GLU A 104 25.92 8.14 -5.09
C GLU A 104 25.94 9.02 -6.35
#